data_AF-R7VKK1-F1
#
_entry.id   AF-R7VKK1-F1
#
_cell.length_a   1.000
_cell.length_b   1.000
_cell.length_c   1.000
_cell.angle_alpha   90.00
_cell.angle_beta   90.00
_cell.angle_gamma   90.00
#
_symmetry.space_group_name_H-M   'P 1'
#
loop_
_entity.id
_entity.type
_entity.pdbx_description
1 polymer ?
#
loop_
_entity_poly.entity_id
_entity_poly.type
_entity_poly.pdbx_seq_one_letter_code
_entity_poly.pdbx_strand_id
1 'polypeptide(L)'
;MKSTAQINIQEQVSQCCRECKERDRRRASFMIFNLSDTQSNDENAKREDRERVELILEGINVTASITNLARVGKKGGGTKPLRVTTETESQQRKIIQNSWKVKNLTNYENVAFASDRTRQQREERKELVAQLRDRRANGEDDLMVELECRVANKNPTVIAITEAFPKHSTSTILHQEFLIKNYNLIWNGDSPNKHRGICIYIREGIQYSAVEDAQYHIFEESIWLKLRSDSREELLLGVIYRSPTADIRTMLFL
;
A
#
# COMPACT_ATOMS: atom_id res chain seq x y z
N MET A 1 9.69 17.48 -35.38
CA MET A 1 8.84 17.95 -34.26
C MET A 1 8.22 16.72 -33.61
N LYS A 2 8.28 16.59 -32.28
CA LYS A 2 7.62 15.47 -31.59
C LYS A 2 6.11 15.65 -31.68
N SER A 3 5.38 14.55 -31.90
CA SER A 3 3.91 14.56 -31.90
C SER A 3 3.38 14.96 -30.52
N THR A 4 2.22 15.63 -30.45
CA THR A 4 1.52 16.00 -29.20
C THR A 4 1.34 14.79 -28.28
N ALA A 5 1.09 13.60 -28.82
CA ALA A 5 1.00 12.36 -28.05
C ALA A 5 2.35 11.95 -27.42
N GLN A 6 3.45 12.13 -28.14
CA GLN A 6 4.80 11.85 -27.62
C GLN A 6 5.23 12.84 -26.54
N ILE A 7 4.84 14.10 -26.66
CA ILE A 7 5.11 15.13 -25.65
C ILE A 7 4.36 14.80 -24.35
N ASN A 8 3.08 14.40 -24.46
CA ASN A 8 2.26 14.01 -23.32
C ASN A 8 2.83 12.77 -22.58
N ILE A 9 3.23 11.73 -23.32
CA ILE A 9 3.86 10.53 -22.72
C ILE A 9 5.16 10.90 -21.99
N GLN A 10 6.01 11.73 -22.60
CA GLN A 10 7.28 12.12 -21.99
C GLN A 10 7.07 12.92 -20.69
N GLU A 11 6.04 13.77 -20.65
CA GLU A 11 5.67 14.53 -19.46
C GLU A 11 5.10 13.62 -18.35
N GLN A 12 4.23 12.66 -18.70
CA GLN A 12 3.70 11.65 -17.77
C GLN A 12 4.82 10.80 -17.15
N VAL A 13 5.75 10.31 -17.96
CA VAL A 13 6.91 9.54 -17.48
C VAL A 13 7.77 10.41 -16.54
N SER A 14 8.02 11.67 -16.91
CA SER A 14 8.78 12.60 -16.07
C SER A 14 8.10 12.84 -14.72
N GLN A 15 6.77 13.02 -14.71
CA GLN A 15 5.99 13.16 -13.49
C GLN A 15 6.06 11.90 -12.61
N CYS A 16 5.92 10.72 -13.20
CA CYS A 16 6.06 9.44 -12.51
C CYS A 16 7.45 9.32 -11.85
N CYS A 17 8.52 9.65 -12.58
CA CYS A 17 9.88 9.63 -12.04
C CYS A 17 10.07 10.62 -10.87
N ARG A 18 9.46 11.82 -10.94
CA ARG A 18 9.50 12.79 -9.83
C ARG A 18 8.78 12.25 -8.59
N GLU A 19 7.60 11.68 -8.77
CA GLU A 19 6.82 11.08 -7.69
C GLU A 19 7.57 9.91 -7.03
N CYS A 20 8.17 9.00 -7.81
CA CYS A 20 9.00 7.91 -7.28
C CYS A 20 10.15 8.43 -6.42
N LYS A 21 10.88 9.46 -6.89
CA LYS A 21 11.97 10.07 -6.12
C LYS A 21 11.47 10.75 -4.85
N GLU A 22 10.29 11.38 -4.87
CA GLU A 22 9.72 12.00 -3.68
C GLU A 22 9.29 10.95 -2.65
N ARG A 23 8.64 9.87 -3.09
CA ARG A 23 8.27 8.74 -2.24
C ARG A 23 9.50 8.12 -1.57
N ASP A 24 10.56 7.93 -2.34
CA ASP A 24 11.83 7.39 -1.82
C ASP A 24 12.47 8.28 -0.75
N ARG A 25 12.34 9.61 -0.86
CA ARG A 25 12.83 10.54 0.16
C ARG A 25 11.98 10.51 1.44
N ARG A 26 10.68 10.27 1.31
CA ARG A 26 9.73 10.26 2.44
C ARG A 26 9.58 8.89 3.11
N ARG A 27 10.11 7.80 2.52
CA ARG A 27 9.90 6.41 3.00
C ARG A 27 10.27 6.18 4.47
N ALA A 28 11.33 6.82 4.94
CA ALA A 28 11.80 6.74 6.33
C ALA A 28 11.17 7.83 7.21
N SER A 29 10.11 8.49 6.76
CA SER A 29 9.42 9.55 7.50
C SER A 29 7.98 9.20 7.82
N PHE A 30 7.51 9.71 8.94
CA PHE A 30 6.12 9.62 9.36
C PHE A 30 5.64 10.95 9.94
N MET A 31 4.32 11.11 9.99
CA MET A 31 3.62 12.26 10.51
C MET A 31 2.93 11.87 11.81
N ILE A 32 3.02 12.73 12.80
CA ILE A 32 2.24 12.68 14.05
C ILE A 32 1.24 13.83 14.02
N PHE A 33 -0.02 13.51 14.26
CA PHE A 33 -1.13 14.46 14.31
C PHE A 33 -1.62 14.61 15.74
N ASN A 34 -2.17 15.79 16.06
CA ASN A 34 -2.74 16.14 17.36
C ASN A 34 -1.77 16.04 18.56
N LEU A 35 -0.46 16.10 18.32
CA LEU A 35 0.53 16.19 19.39
C LEU A 35 0.66 17.65 19.83
N SER A 36 0.16 17.96 21.03
CA SER A 36 0.11 19.31 21.60
C SER A 36 1.40 20.10 21.39
N ASP A 37 1.26 21.38 21.03
CA ASP A 37 2.40 22.27 20.80
C ASP A 37 3.16 22.55 22.12
N THR A 38 4.47 22.78 22.01
CA THR A 38 5.34 23.25 23.10
C THR A 38 5.24 24.78 23.18
N GLN A 39 5.25 25.31 24.41
CA GLN A 39 5.17 26.76 24.67
C GLN A 39 6.54 27.47 24.56
N SER A 40 7.61 26.73 24.28
CA SER A 40 8.99 27.24 24.30
C SER A 40 9.46 27.80 22.95
N ASN A 41 10.56 28.57 22.96
CA ASN A 41 11.29 29.00 21.75
C ASN A 41 11.70 27.81 20.84
N ASP A 42 11.93 28.08 19.55
CA ASP A 42 12.09 27.06 18.48
C ASP A 42 13.12 25.94 18.77
N GLU A 43 14.26 26.21 19.40
CA GLU A 43 15.28 25.17 19.68
C GLU A 43 14.94 24.30 20.91
N ASN A 44 14.45 24.90 21.99
CA ASN A 44 13.93 24.12 23.12
C ASN A 44 12.68 23.32 22.72
N ALA A 45 11.87 23.85 21.80
CA ALA A 45 10.66 23.22 21.32
C ALA A 45 10.94 21.91 20.57
N LYS A 46 11.99 21.89 19.73
CA LYS A 46 12.42 20.67 19.03
C LYS A 46 12.91 19.59 19.99
N ARG A 47 13.65 19.98 21.04
CA ARG A 47 14.15 19.03 22.06
C ARG A 47 12.99 18.42 22.84
N GLU A 48 12.06 19.24 23.32
CA GLU A 48 10.85 18.78 24.01
C GLU A 48 9.97 17.88 23.14
N ASP A 49 9.79 18.23 21.86
CA ASP A 49 9.05 17.39 20.92
C ASP A 49 9.75 16.05 20.71
N ARG A 50 11.09 16.04 20.64
CA ARG A 50 11.87 14.81 20.52
C ARG A 50 11.69 13.90 21.72
N GLU A 51 11.85 14.43 22.94
CA GLU A 51 11.65 13.69 24.19
C GLU A 51 10.25 13.07 24.27
N ARG A 52 9.22 13.83 23.87
CA ARG A 52 7.83 13.32 23.81
C ARG A 52 7.68 12.19 22.80
N VAL A 53 8.27 12.30 21.63
CA VAL A 53 8.22 11.22 20.63
C VAL A 53 8.92 9.98 21.17
N GLU A 54 10.09 10.13 21.78
CA GLU A 54 10.84 9.01 22.37
C GLU A 54 10.03 8.31 23.49
N LEU A 55 9.36 9.05 24.37
CA LEU A 55 8.45 8.50 25.39
C LEU A 55 7.26 7.73 24.78
N ILE A 56 6.64 8.26 23.72
CA ILE A 56 5.54 7.54 23.03
C ILE A 56 6.06 6.25 22.40
N LEU A 57 7.25 6.30 21.79
CA LEU A 57 7.87 5.13 21.15
C LEU A 57 8.23 4.04 22.18
N GLU A 58 8.75 4.42 23.34
CA GLU A 58 8.96 3.52 24.48
C GLU A 58 7.64 2.90 24.95
N GLY A 59 6.59 3.71 25.13
CA GLY A 59 5.26 3.25 25.54
C GLY A 59 4.62 2.23 24.60
N ILE A 60 4.90 2.31 23.30
CA ILE A 60 4.44 1.30 22.31
C ILE A 60 5.42 0.14 22.10
N ASN A 61 6.52 0.10 22.86
CA ASN A 61 7.60 -0.88 22.80
C ASN A 61 8.26 -0.96 21.40
N VAL A 62 8.63 0.20 20.85
CA VAL A 62 9.34 0.31 19.56
C VAL A 62 10.60 1.16 19.70
N THR A 63 11.76 0.56 19.45
CA THR A 63 13.04 1.28 19.40
C THR A 63 13.31 1.82 17.98
N ALA A 64 13.58 3.12 17.86
CA ALA A 64 13.96 3.73 16.59
C ALA A 64 14.88 4.95 16.78
N SER A 65 15.84 5.10 15.86
CA SER A 65 16.73 6.26 15.80
C SER A 65 16.06 7.40 15.04
N ILE A 66 15.81 8.55 15.68
CA ILE A 66 15.23 9.74 15.03
C ILE A 66 16.36 10.61 14.46
N THR A 67 16.36 10.85 13.15
CA THR A 67 17.39 11.67 12.48
C THR A 67 16.97 13.13 12.31
N ASN A 68 15.67 13.39 12.11
CA ASN A 68 15.14 14.72 11.93
C ASN A 68 13.70 14.82 12.46
N LEU A 69 13.31 16.00 12.91
CA LEU A 69 12.00 16.29 13.47
C LEU A 69 11.64 17.75 13.21
N ALA A 70 10.45 17.99 12.65
CA ALA A 70 9.97 19.35 12.37
C ALA A 70 8.44 19.44 12.34
N ARG A 71 7.87 20.48 12.97
CA ARG A 71 6.44 20.81 12.82
C ARG A 71 6.18 21.41 11.43
N VAL A 72 5.12 20.95 10.78
CA VAL A 72 4.79 21.31 9.39
C VAL A 72 3.41 21.97 9.35
N GLY A 73 3.26 23.03 8.56
CA GLY A 73 1.99 23.75 8.39
C GLY A 73 2.05 25.23 8.79
N LYS A 74 0.97 25.97 8.51
CA LYS A 74 0.87 27.42 8.78
C LYS A 74 0.72 27.70 10.29
N LYS A 75 1.24 28.83 10.76
CA LYS A 75 0.98 29.34 12.13
C LYS A 75 -0.50 29.72 12.25
N GLY A 76 -1.17 29.34 13.35
CA GLY A 76 -2.54 29.74 13.69
C GLY A 76 -3.67 28.78 13.27
N GLY A 77 -3.37 27.61 12.68
CA GLY A 77 -4.37 26.65 12.20
C GLY A 77 -4.68 25.48 13.15
N GLY A 78 -4.45 25.64 14.45
CA GLY A 78 -4.46 24.56 15.43
C GLY A 78 -3.11 23.85 15.58
N THR A 79 -3.11 22.70 16.26
CA THR A 79 -1.91 21.91 16.55
C THR A 79 -1.24 21.44 15.27
N LYS A 80 0.01 21.84 15.06
CA LYS A 80 0.72 21.51 13.81
C LYS A 80 1.12 20.03 13.79
N PRO A 81 0.92 19.33 12.67
CA PRO A 81 1.49 18.00 12.50
C PRO A 81 3.01 18.00 12.63
N LEU A 82 3.56 16.97 13.27
CA LEU A 82 4.99 16.78 13.42
C LEU A 82 5.49 15.75 12.40
N ARG A 83 6.44 16.14 11.54
CA ARG A 83 7.15 15.20 10.68
C ARG A 83 8.38 14.68 11.40
N VAL A 84 8.51 13.37 11.48
CA VAL A 84 9.63 12.68 12.10
C VAL A 84 10.28 11.78 11.06
N THR A 85 11.61 11.87 10.93
CA THR A 85 12.41 11.02 10.05
C THR A 85 13.23 10.06 10.90
N THR A 86 13.15 8.77 10.59
CA THR A 86 13.96 7.71 11.19
C THR A 86 15.22 7.46 10.36
N GLU A 87 16.16 6.72 10.93
CA GLU A 87 17.37 6.29 10.22
C GLU A 87 17.06 5.33 9.07
N THR A 88 16.08 4.43 9.25
CA THR A 88 15.71 3.43 8.25
C THR A 88 14.21 3.35 8.01
N GLU A 89 13.82 2.90 6.80
CA GLU A 89 12.41 2.60 6.47
C GLU A 89 11.85 1.47 7.35
N SER A 90 12.68 0.49 7.74
CA SER A 90 12.25 -0.62 8.58
C SER A 90 11.78 -0.14 9.97
N GLN A 91 12.50 0.82 10.56
CA GLN A 91 12.09 1.47 11.81
C GLN A 91 10.76 2.22 11.64
N GLN A 92 10.65 3.04 10.59
CA GLN A 92 9.40 3.76 10.26
C GLN A 92 8.22 2.79 10.16
N ARG A 93 8.39 1.66 9.46
CA ARG A 93 7.35 0.66 9.26
C ARG A 93 6.92 0.01 10.57
N LYS A 94 7.88 -0.36 11.43
CA LYS A 94 7.61 -0.91 12.76
C LYS A 94 6.82 0.06 13.64
N ILE A 95 7.14 1.36 13.58
CA ILE A 95 6.39 2.41 14.30
C ILE A 95 4.95 2.45 13.80
N ILE A 96 4.74 2.56 12.48
CA ILE A 96 3.38 2.64 11.91
C ILE A 96 2.57 1.39 12.24
N GLN A 97 3.15 0.19 12.17
CA GLN A 97 2.47 -1.06 12.52
C GLN A 97 2.02 -1.14 13.99
N ASN A 98 2.76 -0.51 14.90
CA ASN A 98 2.44 -0.50 16.33
C ASN A 98 1.70 0.76 16.79
N SER A 99 1.50 1.73 15.89
CA SER A 99 0.94 3.05 16.22
C SER A 99 -0.47 3.01 16.81
N TRP A 100 -1.23 1.94 16.56
CA TRP A 100 -2.55 1.74 17.17
C TRP A 100 -2.47 1.67 18.71
N LYS A 101 -1.34 1.22 19.26
CA LYS A 101 -1.10 1.14 20.72
C LYS A 101 -0.99 2.51 21.38
N VAL A 102 -0.69 3.56 20.62
CA VAL A 102 -0.55 4.94 21.14
C VAL A 102 -1.83 5.39 21.84
N LYS A 103 -2.99 4.94 21.35
CA LYS A 103 -4.30 5.27 21.93
C LYS A 103 -4.48 4.73 23.35
N ASN A 104 -3.70 3.73 23.75
CA ASN A 104 -3.75 3.12 25.08
C ASN A 104 -2.79 3.82 26.06
N LEU A 105 -1.99 4.77 25.60
CA LEU A 105 -1.10 5.55 26.45
C LEU A 105 -1.85 6.76 27.02
N THR A 106 -1.70 6.99 28.32
CA THR A 106 -2.29 8.14 29.02
C THR A 106 -1.86 9.46 28.38
N ASN A 107 -2.81 10.34 28.08
CA ASN A 107 -2.62 11.66 27.44
C ASN A 107 -2.32 11.63 25.94
N TYR A 108 -2.35 10.45 25.29
CA TYR A 108 -2.08 10.32 23.86
C TYR A 108 -3.23 9.66 23.08
N GLU A 109 -4.43 9.62 23.66
CA GLU A 109 -5.60 8.93 23.12
C GLU A 109 -6.01 9.46 21.73
N ASN A 110 -5.79 10.76 21.51
CA ASN A 110 -6.12 11.47 20.27
C ASN A 110 -4.93 11.63 19.31
N VAL A 111 -3.74 11.16 19.70
CA VAL A 111 -2.54 11.24 18.87
C VAL A 111 -2.58 10.16 17.82
N ALA A 112 -2.36 10.55 16.57
CA ALA A 112 -2.40 9.63 15.43
C ALA A 112 -1.10 9.69 14.65
N PHE A 113 -0.61 8.52 14.25
CA PHE A 113 0.56 8.40 13.40
C PHE A 113 0.12 7.99 11.99
N ALA A 114 0.80 8.50 10.97
CA ALA A 114 0.63 8.07 9.60
C ALA A 114 1.94 8.17 8.81
N SER A 115 2.10 7.37 7.76
CA SER A 115 3.24 7.54 6.85
C SER A 115 3.26 8.93 6.20
N ASP A 116 4.45 9.48 5.97
CA ASP A 116 4.61 10.74 5.24
C ASP A 116 4.34 10.53 3.75
N ARG A 117 3.14 10.93 3.31
CA ARG A 117 2.65 10.76 1.95
C ARG A 117 2.97 11.97 1.08
N THR A 118 3.28 11.74 -0.18
CA THR A 118 3.42 12.80 -1.19
C THR A 118 2.11 13.56 -1.36
N ARG A 119 2.15 14.68 -2.10
CA ARG A 119 0.92 15.41 -2.43
C ARG A 119 -0.05 14.54 -3.23
N GLN A 120 0.46 13.86 -4.25
CA GLN A 120 -0.34 12.98 -5.10
C GLN A 120 -1.00 11.86 -4.28
N GLN A 121 -0.24 11.16 -3.44
CA GLN A 121 -0.77 10.10 -2.57
C GLN A 121 -1.84 10.59 -1.57
N ARG A 122 -1.78 11.85 -1.14
CA ARG A 122 -2.78 12.45 -0.25
C ARG A 122 -4.08 12.76 -1.00
N GLU A 123 -3.97 13.30 -2.21
CA GLU A 123 -5.11 13.59 -3.07
C GLU A 123 -5.83 12.29 -3.46
N GLU A 124 -5.09 11.28 -3.93
CA GLU A 124 -5.62 9.94 -4.24
C GLU A 124 -6.34 9.31 -3.04
N ARG A 125 -5.75 9.41 -1.84
CA ARG A 125 -6.41 8.87 -0.64
C ARG A 125 -7.65 9.66 -0.24
N LYS A 126 -7.65 10.99 -0.41
CA LYS A 126 -8.80 11.82 -0.07
C LYS A 126 -10.00 11.44 -0.94
N GLU A 127 -9.78 11.26 -2.24
CA GLU A 127 -10.79 10.81 -3.19
C GLU A 127 -11.31 9.42 -2.84
N LEU A 128 -10.41 8.46 -2.59
CA LEU A 128 -10.79 7.11 -2.16
C LEU A 128 -11.63 7.13 -0.87
N VAL A 129 -11.23 7.88 0.14
CA VAL A 129 -11.96 7.96 1.42
C VAL A 129 -13.33 8.63 1.24
N ALA A 130 -13.46 9.61 0.35
CA ALA A 130 -14.75 10.23 0.04
C ALA A 130 -15.71 9.20 -0.59
N GLN A 131 -15.25 8.48 -1.62
CA GLN A 131 -16.05 7.43 -2.26
C GLN A 131 -16.47 6.33 -1.27
N LEU A 132 -15.55 5.86 -0.44
CA LEU A 132 -15.85 4.85 0.58
C LEU A 132 -16.85 5.35 1.62
N ARG A 133 -16.76 6.62 2.01
CA ARG A 133 -17.70 7.21 2.96
C ARG A 133 -19.12 7.27 2.37
N ASP A 134 -19.25 7.64 1.10
CA ASP A 134 -20.54 7.74 0.43
C ASP A 134 -21.15 6.34 0.24
N ARG A 135 -20.35 5.35 -0.17
CA ARG A 135 -20.81 3.95 -0.30
C ARG A 135 -21.23 3.34 1.04
N ARG A 136 -20.47 3.58 2.11
CA ARG A 136 -20.86 3.16 3.47
C ARG A 136 -22.15 3.82 3.94
N ALA A 137 -22.36 5.09 3.61
CA ALA A 137 -23.61 5.77 3.92
C ALA A 137 -24.81 5.15 3.18
N ASN A 138 -24.58 4.52 2.03
CA ASN A 138 -25.56 3.77 1.26
C ASN A 138 -25.70 2.29 1.70
N GLY A 139 -24.99 1.86 2.76
CA GLY A 139 -25.03 0.49 3.28
C GLY A 139 -24.09 -0.50 2.59
N GLU A 140 -23.19 -0.03 1.72
CA GLU A 140 -22.18 -0.85 1.06
C GLU A 140 -20.87 -0.83 1.89
N ASP A 141 -20.65 -1.85 2.73
CA ASP A 141 -19.43 -1.98 3.55
C ASP A 141 -18.86 -3.41 3.48
N ASP A 142 -18.09 -3.68 2.44
CA ASP A 142 -17.33 -4.92 2.24
C ASP A 142 -15.95 -4.64 1.60
N LEU A 143 -15.00 -5.56 1.73
CA LEU A 143 -13.67 -5.49 1.12
C LEU A 143 -13.73 -5.36 -0.40
N MET A 144 -14.74 -5.96 -1.05
CA MET A 144 -14.94 -5.81 -2.49
C MET A 144 -15.25 -4.36 -2.89
N VAL A 145 -16.02 -3.65 -2.07
CA VAL A 145 -16.30 -2.20 -2.26
C VAL A 145 -15.00 -1.40 -2.22
N GLU A 146 -14.10 -1.74 -1.29
CA GLU A 146 -12.78 -1.10 -1.21
C GLU A 146 -11.92 -1.38 -2.45
N LEU A 147 -11.90 -2.63 -2.91
CA LEU A 147 -11.18 -3.03 -4.11
C LEU A 147 -11.70 -2.27 -5.33
N GLU A 148 -13.02 -2.25 -5.55
CA GLU A 148 -13.66 -1.53 -6.66
C GLU A 148 -13.32 -0.04 -6.66
N CYS A 149 -13.38 0.65 -5.52
CA CYS A 149 -13.00 2.06 -5.43
C CYS A 149 -11.52 2.26 -5.76
N ARG A 150 -10.64 1.35 -5.35
CA ARG A 150 -9.21 1.41 -5.73
C ARG A 150 -9.01 1.19 -7.24
N VAL A 151 -9.75 0.27 -7.84
CA VAL A 151 -9.72 0.00 -9.28
C VAL A 151 -10.22 1.21 -10.07
N ALA A 152 -11.34 1.82 -9.66
CA ALA A 152 -11.89 3.00 -10.30
C ALA A 152 -10.91 4.19 -10.28
N ASN A 153 -10.25 4.43 -9.15
CA ASN A 153 -9.32 5.55 -9.00
C ASN A 153 -7.99 5.34 -9.72
N LYS A 154 -7.46 4.11 -9.72
CA LYS A 154 -6.14 3.81 -10.30
C LYS A 154 -6.19 3.36 -11.75
N ASN A 155 -7.34 2.86 -12.20
CA ASN A 155 -7.56 2.25 -13.51
C ASN A 155 -6.40 1.33 -13.95
N PRO A 156 -6.03 0.32 -13.13
CA PRO A 156 -4.87 -0.52 -13.40
C PRO A 156 -5.06 -1.41 -14.64
N THR A 157 -4.00 -1.71 -15.38
CA THR A 157 -4.09 -2.70 -16.47
C THR A 157 -4.19 -4.13 -15.93
N VAL A 158 -3.48 -4.39 -14.83
CA VAL A 158 -3.40 -5.69 -14.17
C VAL A 158 -3.51 -5.50 -12.66
N ILE A 159 -4.29 -6.35 -12.01
CA ILE A 159 -4.40 -6.42 -10.55
C ILE A 159 -4.04 -7.84 -10.14
N ALA A 160 -3.13 -7.98 -9.18
CA ALA A 160 -2.78 -9.26 -8.60
C ALA A 160 -3.08 -9.23 -7.10
N ILE A 161 -3.86 -10.21 -6.64
CA ILE A 161 -4.24 -10.37 -5.23
C ILE A 161 -3.77 -11.74 -4.79
N THR A 162 -2.87 -11.76 -3.80
CA THR A 162 -2.53 -12.95 -3.04
C THR A 162 -3.34 -12.96 -1.75
N GLU A 163 -3.63 -14.14 -1.21
CA GLU A 163 -4.51 -14.28 -0.04
C GLU A 163 -5.96 -13.85 -0.29
N ALA A 164 -6.46 -14.10 -1.50
CA ALA A 164 -7.83 -13.77 -1.88
C ALA A 164 -8.90 -14.59 -1.12
N PHE A 165 -8.56 -15.79 -0.65
CA PHE A 165 -9.50 -16.69 0.00
C PHE A 165 -9.37 -16.65 1.54
N PRO A 166 -10.50 -16.64 2.28
CA PRO A 166 -10.47 -16.65 3.74
C PRO A 166 -9.83 -17.94 4.28
N LYS A 167 -8.94 -17.80 5.27
CA LYS A 167 -8.26 -18.93 5.94
C LYS A 167 -9.23 -19.94 6.58
N HIS A 168 -10.41 -19.47 6.98
CA HIS A 168 -11.40 -20.24 7.74
C HIS A 168 -12.81 -20.11 7.13
N SER A 169 -12.91 -20.20 5.81
CA SER A 169 -14.22 -20.22 5.15
C SER A 169 -14.88 -21.59 5.30
N THR A 170 -16.05 -21.65 5.93
CA THR A 170 -16.93 -22.83 5.89
C THR A 170 -17.84 -22.82 4.66
N SER A 171 -17.96 -21.69 3.98
CA SER A 171 -18.76 -21.51 2.77
C SER A 171 -17.93 -21.73 1.50
N THR A 172 -18.57 -22.30 0.48
CA THR A 172 -18.02 -22.39 -0.86
C THR A 172 -17.90 -20.99 -1.45
N ILE A 173 -16.67 -20.59 -1.77
CA ILE A 173 -16.38 -19.35 -2.47
C ILE A 173 -16.80 -19.50 -3.93
N LEU A 174 -17.59 -18.57 -4.44
CA LEU A 174 -18.09 -18.59 -5.81
C LEU A 174 -17.28 -17.63 -6.67
N HIS A 175 -16.94 -18.05 -7.90
CA HIS A 175 -16.23 -17.21 -8.88
C HIS A 175 -16.92 -15.85 -9.12
N GLN A 176 -18.25 -15.83 -9.07
CA GLN A 176 -19.07 -14.65 -9.29
C GLN A 176 -18.88 -13.56 -8.20
N GLU A 177 -18.50 -13.95 -6.98
CA GLU A 177 -18.27 -13.02 -5.87
C GLU A 177 -17.02 -12.15 -6.09
N PHE A 178 -16.14 -12.57 -6.99
CA PHE A 178 -14.88 -11.90 -7.28
C PHE A 178 -14.90 -11.09 -8.57
N LEU A 179 -16.01 -11.04 -9.30
CA LEU A 179 -16.05 -10.34 -10.59
C LEU A 179 -15.90 -8.82 -10.42
N ILE A 180 -14.99 -8.23 -11.19
CA ILE A 180 -14.80 -6.78 -11.28
C ILE A 180 -15.14 -6.35 -12.72
N LYS A 181 -16.01 -5.36 -12.85
CA LYS A 181 -16.42 -4.83 -14.17
C LYS A 181 -15.22 -4.38 -15.00
N ASN A 182 -15.20 -4.77 -16.28
CA ASN A 182 -14.15 -4.49 -17.27
C ASN A 182 -12.82 -5.24 -17.04
N TYR A 183 -12.83 -6.33 -16.25
CA TYR A 183 -11.67 -7.18 -16.04
C TYR A 183 -12.03 -8.65 -16.21
N ASN A 184 -11.13 -9.38 -16.85
CA ASN A 184 -11.12 -10.83 -16.87
C ASN A 184 -10.45 -11.35 -15.59
N LEU A 185 -11.09 -12.29 -14.89
CA LEU A 185 -10.58 -12.93 -13.68
C LEU A 185 -9.91 -14.26 -14.01
N ILE A 186 -8.66 -14.41 -13.59
CA ILE A 186 -7.91 -15.66 -13.54
C ILE A 186 -7.67 -15.98 -12.07
N TRP A 187 -8.04 -17.16 -11.63
CA TRP A 187 -7.87 -17.55 -10.23
C TRP A 187 -7.53 -19.03 -10.07
N ASN A 188 -7.10 -19.44 -8.88
CA ASN A 188 -6.87 -20.85 -8.54
C ASN A 188 -7.95 -21.43 -7.60
N GLY A 189 -9.14 -20.83 -7.56
CA GLY A 189 -10.25 -21.22 -6.66
C GLY A 189 -10.82 -22.62 -6.91
N ASP A 190 -10.61 -23.15 -8.11
CA ASP A 190 -11.06 -24.48 -8.52
C ASP A 190 -10.05 -25.59 -8.21
N SER A 191 -8.85 -25.24 -7.72
CA SER A 191 -7.83 -26.23 -7.33
C SER A 191 -8.30 -27.02 -6.10
N PRO A 192 -8.10 -28.35 -6.05
CA PRO A 192 -8.42 -29.16 -4.87
C PRO A 192 -7.59 -28.77 -3.64
N ASN A 193 -6.40 -28.19 -3.85
CA ASN A 193 -5.53 -27.66 -2.79
C ASN A 193 -5.82 -26.16 -2.58
N LYS A 194 -7.04 -25.85 -2.12
CA LYS A 194 -7.50 -24.48 -1.81
C LYS A 194 -6.71 -23.90 -0.63
N HIS A 195 -5.53 -23.36 -0.91
CA HIS A 195 -4.81 -22.55 0.04
C HIS A 195 -5.34 -21.11 0.03
N ARG A 196 -4.46 -20.12 0.25
CA ARG A 196 -4.83 -18.73 0.48
C ARG A 196 -5.43 -18.03 -0.75
N GLY A 197 -5.39 -18.65 -1.92
CA GLY A 197 -6.04 -18.15 -3.13
C GLY A 197 -5.26 -17.03 -3.80
N ILE A 198 -5.17 -17.11 -5.13
CA ILE A 198 -4.58 -16.09 -5.98
C ILE A 198 -5.64 -15.70 -7.01
N CYS A 199 -5.86 -14.39 -7.15
CA CYS A 199 -6.70 -13.80 -8.18
C CYS A 199 -5.85 -12.81 -8.99
N ILE A 200 -5.86 -12.95 -10.31
CA ILE A 200 -5.29 -12.00 -11.25
C ILE A 200 -6.45 -11.44 -12.08
N TYR A 201 -6.60 -10.12 -12.07
CA TYR A 201 -7.51 -9.41 -12.94
C TYR A 201 -6.73 -8.76 -14.07
N ILE A 202 -7.16 -9.00 -15.30
CA ILE A 202 -6.61 -8.37 -16.50
C ILE A 202 -7.68 -7.53 -17.14
N ARG A 203 -7.41 -6.25 -17.37
CA ARG A 203 -8.37 -5.37 -18.04
C ARG A 203 -8.82 -5.96 -19.38
N GLU A 204 -10.11 -5.91 -19.65
CA GLU A 204 -10.68 -6.38 -20.90
C GLU A 204 -9.95 -5.76 -22.11
N GLY A 205 -9.78 -6.55 -23.17
CA GLY A 205 -9.06 -6.18 -24.38
C GLY A 205 -7.55 -6.46 -24.33
N ILE A 206 -6.95 -6.71 -23.17
CA ILE A 206 -5.55 -7.16 -23.09
C ILE A 206 -5.48 -8.67 -23.39
N GLN A 207 -4.62 -9.04 -24.33
CA GLN A 207 -4.40 -10.45 -24.67
C GLN A 207 -3.50 -11.13 -23.64
N TYR A 208 -3.88 -12.33 -23.22
CA TYR A 208 -3.08 -13.13 -22.32
C TYR A 208 -3.24 -14.64 -22.57
N SER A 209 -2.29 -15.42 -22.10
CA SER A 209 -2.35 -16.88 -22.07
C SER A 209 -1.75 -17.41 -20.76
N ALA A 210 -2.34 -18.47 -20.21
CA ALA A 210 -1.78 -19.15 -19.05
C ALA A 210 -0.49 -19.89 -19.43
N VAL A 211 0.47 -19.91 -18.52
CA VAL A 211 1.71 -20.69 -18.66
C VAL A 211 1.57 -21.93 -17.79
N GLU A 212 1.11 -23.02 -18.39
CA GLU A 212 0.96 -24.32 -17.73
C GLU A 212 2.31 -25.03 -17.55
N ASP A 213 3.24 -24.80 -18.48
CA ASP A 213 4.50 -25.53 -18.65
C ASP A 213 5.71 -24.90 -17.97
N ALA A 214 5.48 -24.11 -16.92
CA ALA A 214 6.60 -23.62 -16.16
C ALA A 214 7.05 -24.70 -15.15
N GLN A 215 7.66 -25.74 -15.72
CA GLN A 215 8.27 -26.92 -15.09
C GLN A 215 9.40 -26.57 -14.07
N TYR A 216 9.55 -25.30 -13.72
CA TYR A 216 10.52 -24.72 -12.79
C TYR A 216 9.86 -24.15 -11.52
N HIS A 217 8.56 -24.32 -11.33
CA HIS A 217 7.87 -23.72 -10.18
C HIS A 217 7.95 -24.60 -8.93
N ILE A 218 8.81 -24.17 -8.03
CA ILE A 218 8.95 -24.68 -6.66
C ILE A 218 7.78 -24.20 -5.77
N PHE A 219 6.89 -23.35 -6.30
CA PHE A 219 5.78 -22.73 -5.57
C PHE A 219 4.43 -23.27 -6.04
N GLU A 220 3.85 -24.16 -5.24
CA GLU A 220 2.50 -24.73 -5.46
C GLU A 220 1.41 -23.65 -5.55
N GLU A 221 1.60 -22.53 -4.86
CA GLU A 221 0.69 -21.38 -4.88
C GLU A 221 1.22 -20.28 -5.81
N SER A 222 1.13 -20.51 -7.13
CA SER A 222 1.46 -19.49 -8.11
C SER A 222 0.58 -19.55 -9.36
N ILE A 223 0.40 -18.40 -10.02
CA ILE A 223 -0.26 -18.27 -11.33
C ILE A 223 0.68 -17.49 -12.25
N TRP A 224 0.89 -18.00 -13.46
CA TRP A 224 1.80 -17.44 -14.46
C TRP A 224 1.07 -17.18 -15.77
N LEU A 225 1.21 -15.96 -16.28
CA LEU A 225 0.54 -15.49 -17.48
C LEU A 225 1.56 -14.85 -18.42
N LYS A 226 1.43 -15.12 -19.72
CA LYS A 226 2.06 -14.31 -20.77
C LYS A 226 1.06 -13.27 -21.21
N LEU A 227 1.38 -12.01 -20.96
CA LEU A 227 0.64 -10.85 -21.46
C LEU A 227 1.23 -10.44 -22.81
N ARG A 228 0.37 -10.13 -23.77
CA ARG A 228 0.80 -9.66 -25.09
C ARG A 228 0.28 -8.25 -25.33
N SER A 229 1.20 -7.36 -25.71
CA SER A 229 0.89 -6.02 -26.20
C SER A 229 0.64 -6.05 -27.71
N ASP A 230 -0.12 -5.08 -28.22
CA ASP A 230 -0.33 -4.86 -29.66
C ASP A 230 1.00 -4.71 -30.44
N SER A 231 2.08 -4.31 -29.74
CA SER A 231 3.45 -4.17 -30.25
C SER A 231 4.20 -5.50 -30.49
N ARG A 232 3.55 -6.67 -30.28
CA ARG A 232 4.17 -8.02 -30.27
C ARG A 232 5.18 -8.28 -29.15
N GLU A 233 5.31 -7.36 -28.20
CA GLU A 233 6.10 -7.59 -27.00
C GLU A 233 5.31 -8.48 -26.03
N GLU A 234 6.01 -9.48 -25.48
CA GLU A 234 5.46 -10.40 -24.50
C GLU A 234 6.03 -10.09 -23.12
N LEU A 235 5.16 -9.97 -22.13
CA LEU A 235 5.52 -9.79 -20.73
C LEU A 235 5.10 -11.03 -19.95
N LEU A 236 6.05 -11.70 -19.32
CA LEU A 236 5.76 -12.77 -18.38
C LEU A 236 5.40 -12.18 -17.01
N LEU A 237 4.20 -12.47 -16.53
CA LEU A 237 3.71 -12.11 -15.21
C LEU A 237 3.60 -13.36 -14.35
N GLY A 238 4.36 -13.42 -13.25
CA GLY A 238 4.21 -14.43 -12.21
C GLY A 238 3.66 -13.82 -10.93
N VAL A 239 2.59 -14.39 -10.41
CA VAL A 239 2.03 -14.03 -9.09
C VAL A 239 2.21 -15.23 -8.17
N ILE A 240 2.97 -15.03 -7.11
CA ILE A 240 3.39 -16.09 -6.18
C ILE A 240 2.93 -15.71 -4.78
N TYR A 241 2.20 -16.61 -4.12
CA TYR A 241 2.00 -16.53 -2.69
C TYR A 241 3.04 -17.40 -1.98
N ARG A 242 3.64 -16.87 -0.91
CA ARG A 242 4.57 -17.61 -0.07
C ARG A 242 4.04 -17.62 1.36
N SER A 243 3.72 -18.81 1.87
CA SER A 243 3.37 -18.99 3.27
C SER A 243 4.54 -18.57 4.19
N PRO A 244 4.27 -17.90 5.32
CA PRO A 244 5.29 -17.57 6.33
C PRO A 244 6.06 -18.79 6.86
N THR A 245 5.48 -19.99 6.76
CA THR A 245 6.09 -21.25 7.22
C THR A 245 6.88 -21.98 6.13
N ALA A 246 6.95 -21.44 4.90
CA ALA A 246 7.63 -22.10 3.79
C ALA A 246 9.17 -22.05 3.98
N ASP A 247 9.76 -23.25 4.11
CA ASP A 247 11.18 -23.46 4.38
C ASP A 247 12.06 -22.92 3.22
N ILE A 248 13.14 -22.22 3.56
CA ILE A 248 14.01 -21.48 2.62
C ILE A 248 14.92 -22.41 1.82
N ARG A 249 15.07 -23.67 2.26
CA ARG A 249 16.16 -24.57 1.86
C ARG A 249 16.09 -25.13 0.43
N THR A 250 15.05 -24.82 -0.34
CA THR A 250 14.88 -25.36 -1.71
C THR A 250 14.97 -24.29 -2.80
N MET A 251 15.56 -23.12 -2.54
CA MET A 251 15.67 -22.04 -3.54
C MET A 251 16.97 -22.11 -4.35
N LEU A 252 17.01 -22.92 -5.41
CA LEU A 252 17.95 -22.76 -6.52
C LEU A 252 17.22 -22.00 -7.64
N PHE A 253 17.55 -20.72 -7.80
CA PHE A 253 17.25 -19.99 -9.03
C PHE A 253 18.31 -20.42 -10.06
N LEU A 254 17.89 -21.05 -11.15
CA LEU A 254 18.69 -21.19 -12.38
C LEU A 254 18.20 -20.14 -13.38
#